data_AF-A0A660WM51-F1
#
_entry.id   AF-A0A660WM51-F1
#
_cell.length_a   1.000
_cell.length_b   1.000
_cell.length_c   1.000
_cell.angle_alpha   90.00
_cell.angle_beta   90.00
_cell.angle_gamma   90.00
#
_symmetry.space_group_name_H-M   'P 1'
#
loop_
_entity.id
_entity.type
_entity.pdbx_description
1 polymer ?
#
loop_
_entity_poly.entity_id
_entity_poly.type
_entity_poly.pdbx_seq_one_letter_code
_entity_poly.pdbx_strand_id
1 'polypeptide(L)'
;MTNDQYRLLQEIKELSFKAGIYDGDTPGEKRPQIREHANVVLTNPYELHQILPYHYKWSNFFQNLKFIILDEAHTYKGIFGSNIANLIFRLKRVLKNYSAHPQYILSTASIGNPVEFAVKLVGEDFVHIGINQDGSPQPRKDIVLWNTTTSPISSLTQAREIIQELIKLDLKTLCFLKTRRNVELLCSWMGEYRDVVSAYRAGYLPGVRREVERRLKSGELKAVLATNALELGIDIGMLDAVLILGFPGSVSSFWQQAGRAGRRENPAIIFYLALQDVLDQYLVTHPEVLLDPVFEKLNVTPDNPYIYTRHLLCAASELPLTKEELNSQGREVLKSLSQAGIVGESPRGYIYIGGGRPQAFVSLENISQDVVQIVVAGRILEIIDYQRALREVYPGAVYLNQGRTYIIESLDLDKRRAIGREERVDYYTQVMEEEDVSILEAKDSKRREFLSINFGYCQIKQTVLGYKVKKGDEVLAYRELNLPQLEFTSAGIWIEIDEEVERVVSGEFDYPGGLHALEHLLVGLAPLVASCDRGDLGGRAYPLYPQIGKSCIFIFEAFPGNVGIAEVVYTRVEEFLEMAFIRIKECKCREGCLSCVLSPKCGSNNQPMDKHCALFILDLLFERQLRLR
;
A
#
# COMPACT_ATOMS: atom_id res chain seq x y z
N MET A 1 -14.69 -4.90 12.68
CA MET A 1 -15.27 -5.66 11.55
C MET A 1 -15.82 -7.02 11.98
N THR A 2 -15.02 -8.08 12.12
CA THR A 2 -15.53 -9.45 12.46
C THR A 2 -16.39 -9.47 13.74
N ASN A 3 -15.97 -8.76 14.78
CA ASN A 3 -16.75 -8.62 16.02
C ASN A 3 -18.04 -7.79 15.85
N ASP A 4 -18.03 -6.79 14.97
CA ASP A 4 -19.20 -5.93 14.73
C ASP A 4 -20.25 -6.69 13.91
N GLN A 5 -19.80 -7.38 12.86
CA GLN A 5 -20.66 -8.27 12.08
C GLN A 5 -21.25 -9.38 12.95
N TYR A 6 -20.47 -9.94 13.87
CA TYR A 6 -20.97 -10.90 14.84
C TYR A 6 -22.09 -10.31 15.69
N ARG A 7 -21.92 -9.10 16.23
CA ARG A 7 -22.96 -8.42 17.03
C ARG A 7 -24.23 -8.18 16.21
N LEU A 8 -24.11 -7.66 14.99
CA LEU A 8 -25.26 -7.43 14.10
C LEU A 8 -26.02 -8.74 13.82
N LEU A 9 -25.31 -9.84 13.56
CA LEU A 9 -25.93 -11.15 13.37
C LEU A 9 -26.67 -11.66 14.62
N GLN A 10 -26.22 -11.30 15.83
CA GLN A 10 -26.92 -11.63 17.08
C GLN A 10 -28.18 -10.76 17.30
N GLU A 11 -28.24 -9.56 16.70
CA GLU A 11 -29.40 -8.67 16.80
C GLU A 11 -30.56 -9.09 15.88
N ILE A 12 -30.27 -9.79 14.78
CA ILE A 12 -31.26 -10.32 13.84
C ILE A 12 -31.96 -11.54 14.45
N LYS A 13 -32.97 -11.28 15.29
CA LYS A 13 -33.71 -12.34 16.02
C LYS A 13 -34.59 -13.22 15.13
N GLU A 14 -34.91 -12.77 13.92
CA GLU A 14 -35.82 -13.47 13.00
C GLU A 14 -35.17 -14.70 12.34
N LEU A 15 -33.84 -14.80 12.39
CA LEU A 15 -33.07 -15.86 11.76
C LEU A 15 -32.25 -16.60 12.82
N SER A 16 -32.44 -17.92 12.93
CA SER A 16 -31.71 -18.75 13.89
C SER A 16 -30.27 -19.01 13.43
N PHE A 17 -29.42 -17.99 13.46
CA PHE A 17 -28.01 -18.13 13.13
C PHE A 17 -27.18 -18.59 14.32
N LYS A 18 -26.41 -19.67 14.12
CA LYS A 18 -25.27 -20.00 14.99
C LYS A 18 -24.02 -19.41 14.37
N ALA A 19 -23.72 -18.15 14.70
CA ALA A 19 -22.49 -17.51 14.24
C ALA A 19 -21.32 -17.83 15.20
N GLY A 20 -20.10 -17.91 14.67
CA GLY A 20 -18.88 -18.04 15.45
C GLY A 20 -17.73 -17.26 14.82
N ILE A 21 -16.98 -16.53 15.64
CA ILE A 21 -15.73 -15.88 15.22
C ILE A 21 -14.61 -16.91 15.28
N TYR A 22 -13.89 -17.08 14.18
CA TYR A 22 -12.75 -17.99 14.09
C TYR A 22 -11.56 -17.28 13.45
N ASP A 23 -10.70 -16.74 14.31
CA ASP A 23 -9.49 -15.98 13.97
C ASP A 23 -8.34 -16.29 14.95
N GLY A 24 -7.20 -15.60 14.79
CA GLY A 24 -6.03 -15.76 15.65
C GLY A 24 -6.28 -15.46 17.14
N ASP A 25 -7.28 -14.63 17.45
CA ASP A 25 -7.65 -14.27 18.82
C ASP A 25 -8.64 -15.25 19.45
N THR A 26 -9.15 -16.23 18.67
CA THR A 26 -10.14 -17.20 19.12
C THR A 26 -9.50 -18.24 20.07
N PRO A 27 -9.95 -18.33 21.35
CA PRO A 27 -9.38 -19.27 22.33
C PRO A 27 -9.42 -20.72 21.85
N GLY A 28 -8.35 -21.48 22.10
CA GLY A 28 -8.18 -22.84 21.60
C GLY A 28 -9.33 -23.79 21.98
N GLU A 29 -9.88 -23.63 23.18
CA GLU A 29 -11.01 -24.39 23.72
C GLU A 29 -12.36 -24.09 23.04
N LYS A 30 -12.53 -22.89 22.45
CA LYS A 30 -13.75 -22.54 21.68
C LYS A 30 -13.72 -23.04 20.24
N ARG A 31 -12.52 -23.26 19.68
CA ARG A 31 -12.33 -23.62 18.27
C ARG A 31 -13.11 -24.89 17.87
N PRO A 32 -13.13 -26.02 18.63
CA PRO A 32 -13.92 -27.19 18.28
C PRO A 32 -15.42 -26.91 18.20
N GLN A 33 -15.98 -26.22 19.21
CA GLN A 33 -17.41 -25.91 19.25
C GLN A 33 -17.85 -25.06 18.05
N ILE A 34 -17.03 -24.10 17.64
CA ILE A 34 -17.32 -23.27 16.46
C ILE A 34 -17.32 -24.12 15.18
N ARG A 35 -16.30 -24.97 14.98
CA ARG A 35 -16.22 -25.85 13.80
C ARG A 35 -17.41 -26.81 13.68
N GLU A 36 -17.89 -27.32 14.80
CA GLU A 36 -18.92 -28.36 14.84
C GLU A 36 -20.35 -27.80 14.79
N HIS A 37 -20.57 -26.58 15.30
CA HIS A 37 -21.93 -26.06 15.52
C HIS A 37 -22.24 -24.73 14.84
N ALA A 38 -21.24 -23.99 14.33
CA ALA A 38 -21.50 -22.72 13.66
C ALA A 38 -22.00 -22.94 12.22
N ASN A 39 -23.06 -22.23 11.87
CA ASN A 39 -23.59 -22.15 10.51
C ASN A 39 -23.04 -20.93 9.76
N VAL A 40 -22.52 -19.93 10.49
CA VAL A 40 -21.84 -18.76 9.95
C VAL A 40 -20.51 -18.63 10.65
N VAL A 41 -19.40 -18.68 9.90
CA VAL A 41 -18.05 -18.54 10.43
C VAL A 41 -17.47 -17.23 9.94
N LEU A 42 -17.20 -16.33 10.88
CA LEU A 42 -16.57 -15.05 10.59
C LEU A 42 -15.07 -15.22 10.83
N THR A 43 -14.28 -15.11 9.76
CA THR A 43 -12.84 -15.33 9.78
C THR A 43 -12.10 -14.22 9.03
N ASN A 44 -10.79 -14.34 8.89
CA ASN A 44 -9.96 -13.48 8.07
C ASN A 44 -9.06 -14.33 7.15
N PRO A 45 -8.44 -13.74 6.11
CA PRO A 45 -7.60 -14.51 5.19
C PRO A 45 -6.43 -15.22 5.85
N TYR A 46 -5.85 -14.64 6.91
CA TYR A 46 -4.74 -15.25 7.62
C TYR A 46 -5.16 -16.54 8.32
N GLU A 47 -6.28 -16.57 9.03
CA GLU A 47 -6.78 -17.78 9.68
C GLU A 47 -7.31 -18.78 8.64
N LEU A 48 -7.94 -18.33 7.54
CA LEU A 48 -8.30 -19.20 6.43
C LEU A 48 -7.07 -19.92 5.86
N HIS A 49 -5.97 -19.20 5.66
CA HIS A 49 -4.69 -19.76 5.24
C HIS A 49 -4.17 -20.85 6.21
N GLN A 50 -4.45 -20.72 7.52
CA GLN A 50 -4.13 -21.73 8.54
C GLN A 50 -5.12 -22.90 8.56
N ILE A 51 -6.38 -22.69 8.18
CA ILE A 51 -7.45 -23.70 8.14
C ILE A 51 -7.22 -24.71 7.03
N LEU A 52 -6.83 -24.27 5.84
CA LEU A 52 -6.73 -25.12 4.64
C LEU A 52 -5.92 -26.41 4.83
N PRO A 53 -4.71 -26.44 5.43
CA PRO A 53 -3.97 -27.69 5.66
C PRO A 53 -4.69 -28.68 6.60
N TYR A 54 -5.67 -28.21 7.37
CA TYR A 54 -6.48 -29.01 8.27
C TYR A 54 -7.94 -29.11 7.80
N HIS A 55 -8.19 -28.99 6.50
CA HIS A 55 -9.53 -28.97 5.92
C HIS A 55 -10.40 -30.17 6.33
N TYR A 56 -9.80 -31.33 6.60
CA TYR A 56 -10.51 -32.52 7.11
C TYR A 56 -11.23 -32.29 8.45
N LYS A 57 -10.76 -31.37 9.30
CA LYS A 57 -11.45 -30.98 10.54
C LYS A 57 -12.68 -30.10 10.31
N TRP A 58 -12.84 -29.62 9.08
CA TRP A 58 -13.91 -28.74 8.63
C TRP A 58 -14.81 -29.41 7.59
N SER A 59 -14.68 -30.73 7.40
CA SER A 59 -15.40 -31.49 6.37
C SER A 59 -16.92 -31.25 6.40
N ASN A 60 -17.54 -31.32 7.58
CA ASN A 60 -18.98 -31.08 7.74
C ASN A 60 -19.39 -29.66 7.31
N PHE A 61 -18.58 -28.65 7.66
CA PHE A 61 -18.84 -27.27 7.26
C PHE A 61 -18.65 -27.08 5.75
N PHE A 62 -17.53 -27.55 5.19
CA PHE A 62 -17.21 -27.38 3.77
C PHE A 62 -18.18 -28.12 2.84
N GLN A 63 -18.62 -29.33 3.18
CA GLN A 63 -19.62 -30.07 2.39
C GLN A 63 -20.95 -29.33 2.26
N ASN A 64 -21.30 -28.50 3.25
CA ASN A 64 -22.57 -27.77 3.30
C ASN A 64 -22.43 -26.28 2.95
N LEU A 65 -21.24 -25.83 2.58
CA LEU A 65 -20.97 -24.41 2.35
C LEU A 65 -21.71 -23.91 1.11
N LYS A 66 -22.58 -22.90 1.29
CA LYS A 66 -23.39 -22.30 0.22
C LYS A 66 -22.93 -20.91 -0.21
N PHE A 67 -22.32 -20.15 0.70
CA PHE A 67 -21.94 -18.77 0.45
C PHE A 67 -20.55 -18.49 0.99
N ILE A 68 -19.78 -17.71 0.24
CA ILE A 68 -18.54 -17.10 0.69
C ILE A 68 -18.67 -15.60 0.48
N ILE A 69 -18.57 -14.84 1.56
CA ILE A 69 -18.70 -13.40 1.55
C ILE A 69 -17.32 -12.79 1.75
N LEU A 70 -16.89 -11.97 0.79
CA LEU A 70 -15.68 -11.17 0.87
C LEU A 70 -16.10 -9.72 1.10
N ASP A 71 -16.03 -9.30 2.35
CA ASP A 71 -16.28 -7.91 2.71
C ASP A 71 -15.06 -7.04 2.39
N GLU A 72 -15.30 -5.77 2.04
CA GLU A 72 -14.29 -4.78 1.66
C GLU A 72 -13.26 -5.30 0.64
N ALA A 73 -13.75 -5.94 -0.43
CA ALA A 73 -12.91 -6.61 -1.42
C ALA A 73 -11.86 -5.70 -2.07
N HIS A 74 -12.12 -4.39 -2.19
CA HIS A 74 -11.15 -3.39 -2.68
C HIS A 74 -9.84 -3.35 -1.87
N THR A 75 -9.83 -3.83 -0.63
CA THR A 75 -8.60 -3.94 0.19
C THR A 75 -7.67 -5.03 -0.34
N TYR A 76 -8.19 -6.02 -1.08
CA TYR A 76 -7.44 -7.11 -1.68
C TYR A 76 -6.83 -6.69 -3.03
N LYS A 77 -5.97 -5.68 -3.03
CA LYS A 77 -5.26 -5.16 -4.21
C LYS A 77 -3.75 -5.36 -4.13
N GLY A 78 -3.06 -5.23 -5.27
CA GLY A 78 -1.59 -5.34 -5.34
C GLY A 78 -1.08 -6.69 -4.82
N ILE A 79 0.04 -6.68 -4.09
CA ILE A 79 0.66 -7.88 -3.52
C ILE A 79 -0.31 -8.66 -2.63
N PHE A 80 -1.00 -7.97 -1.73
CA PHE A 80 -1.95 -8.60 -0.82
C PHE A 80 -3.09 -9.25 -1.63
N GLY A 81 -3.67 -8.52 -2.58
CA GLY A 81 -4.67 -9.04 -3.51
C GLY A 81 -4.25 -10.31 -4.24
N SER A 82 -3.03 -10.34 -4.78
CA SER A 82 -2.48 -11.51 -5.48
C SER A 82 -2.31 -12.72 -4.56
N ASN A 83 -1.91 -12.51 -3.29
CA ASN A 83 -1.89 -13.57 -2.29
C ASN A 83 -3.29 -14.07 -1.95
N ILE A 84 -4.27 -13.18 -1.82
CA ILE A 84 -5.67 -13.53 -1.56
C ILE A 84 -6.28 -14.33 -2.73
N ALA A 85 -6.01 -13.93 -3.97
CA ALA A 85 -6.46 -14.67 -5.14
C ALA A 85 -5.92 -16.11 -5.15
N ASN A 86 -4.63 -16.28 -4.84
CA ASN A 86 -4.02 -17.60 -4.71
C ASN A 86 -4.51 -18.39 -3.47
N LEU A 87 -4.93 -17.72 -2.41
CA LEU A 87 -5.58 -18.35 -1.27
C LEU A 87 -6.98 -18.86 -1.64
N ILE A 88 -7.74 -18.08 -2.41
CA ILE A 88 -9.06 -18.47 -2.93
C ILE A 88 -8.93 -19.63 -3.91
N PHE A 89 -7.91 -19.63 -4.78
CA PHE A 89 -7.58 -20.79 -5.62
C PHE A 89 -7.41 -22.07 -4.79
N ARG A 90 -6.63 -22.03 -3.71
CA ARG A 90 -6.45 -23.15 -2.78
C ARG A 90 -7.76 -23.57 -2.10
N LEU A 91 -8.55 -22.60 -1.64
CA LEU A 91 -9.87 -22.86 -1.05
C LEU A 91 -10.79 -23.58 -2.06
N LYS A 92 -10.86 -23.12 -3.31
CA LYS A 92 -11.66 -23.74 -4.37
C LYS A 92 -11.25 -25.19 -4.61
N ARG A 93 -9.96 -25.51 -4.59
CA ARG A 93 -9.46 -26.90 -4.68
C ARG A 93 -9.97 -27.75 -3.52
N VAL A 94 -9.88 -27.23 -2.29
CA VAL A 94 -10.39 -27.91 -1.09
C VAL A 94 -11.91 -28.10 -1.17
N LEU A 95 -12.67 -27.09 -1.56
CA LEU A 95 -14.13 -27.17 -1.68
C LEU A 95 -14.57 -28.16 -2.76
N LYS A 96 -13.86 -28.20 -3.90
CA LYS A 96 -14.09 -29.18 -4.98
C LYS A 96 -13.89 -30.61 -4.47
N ASN A 97 -12.89 -30.85 -3.61
CA ASN A 97 -12.69 -32.15 -2.95
C ASN A 97 -13.86 -32.55 -2.02
N TYR A 98 -14.64 -31.58 -1.54
CA TYR A 98 -15.88 -31.81 -0.78
C TYR A 98 -17.16 -31.69 -1.62
N SER A 99 -17.03 -31.59 -2.96
CA SER A 99 -18.15 -31.38 -3.90
C SER A 99 -19.00 -30.14 -3.58
N ALA A 100 -18.37 -29.12 -3.00
CA ALA A 100 -19.02 -27.86 -2.63
C ALA A 100 -18.74 -26.77 -3.67
N HIS A 101 -19.80 -26.07 -4.07
CA HIS A 101 -19.78 -25.00 -5.06
C HIS A 101 -20.54 -23.78 -4.52
N PRO A 102 -19.96 -23.05 -3.54
CA PRO A 102 -20.62 -21.91 -2.94
C PRO A 102 -20.71 -20.73 -3.92
N GLN A 103 -21.73 -19.90 -3.73
CA GLN A 103 -21.82 -18.60 -4.37
C GLN A 103 -20.88 -17.60 -3.67
N TYR A 104 -20.16 -16.80 -4.47
CA TYR A 104 -19.30 -15.73 -3.96
C TYR A 104 -20.05 -14.40 -3.98
N ILE A 105 -19.97 -13.66 -2.88
CA ILE A 105 -20.58 -12.33 -2.72
C ILE A 105 -19.49 -11.39 -2.25
N LEU A 106 -19.28 -10.30 -2.99
CA LEU A 106 -18.27 -9.29 -2.67
C LEU A 106 -18.96 -7.98 -2.31
N SER A 107 -18.53 -7.37 -1.22
CA SER A 107 -18.77 -5.96 -0.90
C SER A 107 -17.50 -5.18 -1.23
N THR A 108 -17.61 -4.01 -1.84
CA THR A 108 -16.46 -3.19 -2.21
C THR A 108 -16.81 -1.70 -2.16
N ALA A 109 -15.82 -0.85 -1.89
CA ALA A 109 -15.93 0.56 -2.20
C ALA A 109 -16.05 0.76 -3.71
N SER A 110 -16.48 1.95 -4.12
CA SER A 110 -16.55 2.33 -5.53
C SER A 110 -15.16 2.26 -6.18
N ILE A 111 -15.02 1.38 -7.17
CA ILE A 111 -13.79 1.14 -7.95
C ILE A 111 -14.12 1.19 -9.44
N GLY A 112 -13.13 1.51 -10.28
CA GLY A 112 -13.31 1.73 -11.71
C GLY A 112 -13.52 0.45 -12.53
N ASN A 113 -13.20 -0.72 -11.97
CA ASN A 113 -13.24 -2.01 -12.66
C ASN A 113 -13.75 -3.17 -11.75
N PRO A 114 -14.93 -3.05 -11.11
CA PRO A 114 -15.36 -3.98 -10.06
C PRO A 114 -15.54 -5.42 -10.52
N VAL A 115 -16.08 -5.63 -11.73
CA VAL A 115 -16.26 -6.97 -12.29
C VAL A 115 -14.92 -7.59 -12.65
N GLU A 116 -14.05 -6.87 -13.37
CA GLU A 116 -12.72 -7.35 -13.75
C GLU A 116 -11.88 -7.70 -12.52
N PHE A 117 -11.90 -6.84 -11.50
CA PHE A 117 -11.22 -7.05 -10.23
C PHE A 117 -11.74 -8.32 -9.52
N ALA A 118 -13.06 -8.48 -9.40
CA ALA A 118 -13.67 -9.65 -8.77
C ALA A 118 -13.33 -10.95 -9.52
N VAL A 119 -13.37 -10.93 -10.85
CA VAL A 119 -12.98 -12.06 -11.70
C VAL A 119 -11.51 -12.41 -11.49
N LYS A 120 -10.59 -11.44 -11.50
CA LYS A 120 -9.16 -11.68 -11.24
C LYS A 120 -8.91 -12.20 -9.82
N LEU A 121 -9.66 -11.72 -8.82
CA LEU A 121 -9.50 -12.10 -7.42
C LEU A 121 -10.02 -13.51 -7.12
N VAL A 122 -11.18 -13.90 -7.67
CA VAL A 122 -11.88 -15.15 -7.30
C VAL A 122 -11.80 -16.23 -8.40
N GLY A 123 -11.60 -15.82 -9.65
CA GLY A 123 -11.62 -16.69 -10.82
C GLY A 123 -13.02 -17.25 -11.12
N GLU A 124 -14.06 -16.43 -10.96
CA GLU A 124 -15.47 -16.71 -11.29
C GLU A 124 -16.07 -15.47 -11.97
N ASP A 125 -17.17 -15.64 -12.71
CA ASP A 125 -17.91 -14.52 -13.30
C ASP A 125 -18.75 -13.78 -12.25
N PHE A 126 -18.83 -12.45 -12.37
CA PHE A 126 -19.57 -11.59 -11.43
C PHE A 126 -20.55 -10.65 -12.13
N VAL A 127 -21.67 -10.39 -11.45
CA VAL A 127 -22.64 -9.36 -11.80
C VAL A 127 -22.48 -8.20 -10.83
N HIS A 128 -22.23 -6.99 -11.34
CA HIS A 128 -22.11 -5.79 -10.53
C HIS A 128 -23.48 -5.19 -10.23
N ILE A 129 -23.81 -5.07 -8.94
CA ILE A 129 -24.93 -4.29 -8.45
C ILE A 129 -24.40 -2.87 -8.17
N GLY A 130 -24.44 -2.01 -9.19
CA GLY A 130 -23.77 -0.70 -9.15
C GLY A 130 -24.59 0.42 -8.50
N ILE A 131 -23.94 1.58 -8.35
CA ILE A 131 -24.50 2.79 -7.70
C ILE A 131 -25.82 3.29 -8.30
N ASN A 132 -26.10 2.96 -9.57
CA ASN A 132 -27.37 3.29 -10.22
C ASN A 132 -28.58 2.57 -9.57
N GLN A 133 -28.33 1.64 -8.67
CA GLN A 133 -29.32 0.92 -7.88
C GLN A 133 -29.21 1.22 -6.37
N ASP A 134 -28.37 2.21 -6.00
CA ASP A 134 -28.21 2.66 -4.61
C ASP A 134 -29.37 3.59 -4.23
N GLY A 135 -30.26 3.10 -3.36
CA GLY A 135 -31.36 3.85 -2.78
C GLY A 135 -31.05 4.41 -1.38
N SER A 136 -29.79 4.38 -0.94
CA SER A 136 -29.42 4.85 0.39
C SER A 136 -29.51 6.39 0.51
N PRO A 137 -29.90 6.92 1.68
CA PRO A 137 -29.97 8.36 1.90
C PRO A 137 -28.58 8.99 1.83
N GLN A 138 -28.43 10.03 1.00
CA GLN A 138 -27.20 10.81 0.88
C GLN A 138 -27.37 12.18 1.55
N PRO A 139 -26.94 12.35 2.80
CA PRO A 139 -27.00 13.65 3.46
C PRO A 139 -26.01 14.62 2.80
N ARG A 140 -26.30 15.92 2.91
CA ARG A 140 -25.41 16.98 2.42
C ARG A 140 -24.03 16.84 3.08
N LYS A 141 -22.97 16.90 2.27
CA LYS A 141 -21.57 16.92 2.71
C LYS A 141 -20.89 18.16 2.15
N ASP A 142 -20.38 19.01 3.04
CA ASP A 142 -19.56 20.16 2.64
C ASP A 142 -18.08 19.76 2.72
N ILE A 143 -17.37 19.79 1.59
CA ILE A 143 -15.95 19.42 1.50
C ILE A 143 -15.11 20.69 1.41
N VAL A 144 -14.17 20.86 2.34
CA VAL A 144 -13.24 21.99 2.42
C VAL A 144 -11.84 21.51 2.07
N LEU A 145 -11.32 21.98 0.95
CA LEU A 145 -9.93 21.75 0.55
C LEU A 145 -9.06 22.88 1.12
N TRP A 146 -8.21 22.55 2.08
CA TRP A 146 -7.43 23.49 2.86
C TRP A 146 -5.95 23.36 2.53
N ASN A 147 -5.40 24.34 1.79
CA ASN A 147 -3.97 24.33 1.48
C ASN A 147 -3.15 24.87 2.67
N THR A 148 -2.50 23.97 3.40
CA THR A 148 -1.74 24.33 4.60
C THR A 148 -0.50 25.18 4.29
N THR A 149 0.02 25.16 3.06
CA THR A 149 1.23 25.91 2.68
C THR A 149 0.98 27.39 2.42
N THR A 150 -0.28 27.85 2.50
CA THR A 150 -0.63 29.27 2.37
C THR A 150 -0.33 30.07 3.65
N SER A 151 0.01 29.39 4.74
CA SER A 151 0.37 29.95 6.03
C SER A 151 1.75 29.47 6.48
N PRO A 152 2.54 30.30 7.21
CA PRO A 152 3.80 29.86 7.81
C PRO A 152 3.59 28.91 9.01
N ILE A 153 2.35 28.75 9.48
CA ILE A 153 2.00 27.88 10.60
C ILE A 153 2.07 26.41 10.16
N SER A 154 2.59 25.53 11.01
CA SER A 154 2.68 24.10 10.68
C SER A 154 1.30 23.48 10.41
N SER A 155 1.23 22.50 9.51
CA SER A 155 -0.02 21.80 9.18
C SER A 155 -0.68 21.14 10.39
N LEU A 156 0.10 20.62 11.35
CA LEU A 156 -0.41 20.08 12.61
C LEU A 156 -1.01 21.16 13.52
N THR A 157 -0.41 22.35 13.57
CA THR A 157 -0.95 23.47 14.35
C THR A 157 -2.27 23.97 13.74
N GLN A 158 -2.35 24.05 12.40
CA GLN A 158 -3.60 24.37 11.71
C GLN A 158 -4.68 23.32 11.99
N ALA A 159 -4.34 22.02 11.91
CA ALA A 159 -5.28 20.94 12.26
C ALA A 159 -5.77 21.05 13.71
N ARG A 160 -4.88 21.34 14.66
CA ARG A 160 -5.24 21.57 16.08
C ARG A 160 -6.28 22.67 16.22
N GLU A 161 -6.05 23.81 15.58
CA GLU A 161 -6.94 24.97 15.66
C GLU A 161 -8.34 24.64 15.12
N ILE A 162 -8.42 23.96 13.97
CA ILE A 162 -9.70 23.49 13.41
C ILE A 162 -10.40 22.54 14.38
N ILE A 163 -9.71 21.55 14.94
CA ILE A 163 -10.30 20.59 15.89
C ILE A 163 -10.81 21.30 17.13
N GLN A 164 -10.06 22.26 17.67
CA GLN A 164 -10.47 23.02 18.85
C GLN A 164 -11.75 23.83 18.58
N GLU A 165 -11.87 24.46 17.41
CA GLU A 165 -13.11 25.16 17.02
C GLU A 165 -14.29 24.20 16.83
N LEU A 166 -14.07 23.03 16.22
CA LEU A 166 -15.12 22.02 16.07
C LEU A 166 -15.60 21.48 17.42
N ILE A 167 -14.71 21.28 18.39
CA ILE A 167 -15.06 20.87 19.75
C ILE A 167 -15.89 21.96 20.44
N LYS A 168 -15.55 23.24 20.27
CA LYS A 168 -16.34 24.37 20.82
C LYS A 168 -17.76 24.43 20.24
N LEU A 169 -17.94 23.99 19.00
CA LEU A 169 -19.23 23.87 18.32
C LEU A 169 -19.98 22.56 18.66
N ASP A 170 -19.45 21.76 19.59
CA ASP A 170 -19.99 20.46 20.00
C ASP A 170 -20.02 19.38 18.90
N LEU A 171 -19.18 19.51 17.88
CA LEU A 171 -19.14 18.61 16.73
C LEU A 171 -18.19 17.43 16.98
N LYS A 172 -18.71 16.21 16.87
CA LYS A 172 -17.92 14.98 16.98
C LYS A 172 -17.02 14.84 15.76
N THR A 173 -15.72 14.84 16.02
CA THR A 173 -14.70 14.98 14.98
C THR A 173 -13.79 13.76 14.93
N LEU A 174 -13.54 13.23 13.73
CA LEU A 174 -12.49 12.25 13.49
C LEU A 174 -11.37 12.88 12.65
N CYS A 175 -10.13 12.82 13.12
CA CYS A 175 -8.98 13.35 12.39
C CYS A 175 -8.03 12.21 11.99
N PHE A 176 -7.80 12.05 10.70
CA PHE A 176 -6.84 11.11 10.12
C PHE A 176 -5.48 11.77 9.90
N LEU A 177 -4.42 11.12 10.36
CA LEU A 177 -3.03 11.54 10.20
C LEU A 177 -2.18 10.40 9.61
N LYS A 178 -1.22 10.74 8.74
CA LYS A 178 -0.33 9.75 8.08
C LYS A 178 0.51 8.92 9.06
N THR A 179 0.91 9.45 10.22
CA THR A 179 1.87 8.79 11.11
C THR A 179 1.39 8.69 12.56
N ARG A 180 1.72 7.57 13.23
CA ARG A 180 1.48 7.37 14.67
C ARG A 180 2.12 8.48 15.52
N ARG A 181 3.31 8.96 15.11
CA ARG A 181 4.01 10.07 15.77
C ARG A 181 3.17 11.34 15.75
N ASN A 182 2.61 11.69 14.60
CA ASN A 182 1.80 12.90 14.46
C ASN A 182 0.48 12.80 15.24
N VAL A 183 -0.14 11.61 15.29
CA VAL A 183 -1.32 11.36 16.14
C VAL A 183 -1.04 11.69 17.61
N GLU A 184 0.01 11.10 18.16
CA GLU A 184 0.39 11.27 19.57
C GLU A 184 0.82 12.73 19.86
N LEU A 185 1.57 13.34 18.94
CA LEU A 185 2.03 14.72 19.05
C LEU A 185 0.85 15.71 19.07
N LEU A 186 -0.07 15.59 18.11
CA LEU A 186 -1.25 16.44 18.05
C LEU A 186 -2.15 16.26 19.28
N CYS A 187 -2.34 15.01 19.73
CA CYS A 187 -3.10 14.72 20.95
C CYS A 187 -2.49 15.42 22.17
N SER A 188 -1.16 15.45 22.28
CA SER A 188 -0.46 16.14 23.36
C SER A 188 -0.66 17.67 23.33
N TRP A 189 -0.93 18.25 22.17
CA TRP A 189 -1.10 19.69 21.97
C TRP A 189 -2.54 20.19 22.20
N MET A 190 -3.49 19.30 22.52
CA MET A 190 -4.90 19.66 22.70
C MET A 190 -5.21 20.50 23.95
N GLY A 191 -4.25 20.67 24.86
CA GLY A 191 -4.39 21.56 26.03
C GLY A 191 -5.54 21.16 26.95
N GLU A 192 -6.50 22.07 27.16
CA GLU A 192 -7.69 21.85 28.00
C GLU A 192 -8.63 20.76 27.47
N TYR A 193 -8.59 20.45 26.17
CA TYR A 193 -9.47 19.45 25.55
C TYR A 193 -8.94 18.01 25.69
N ARG A 194 -7.84 17.78 26.42
CA ARG A 194 -7.21 16.46 26.55
C ARG A 194 -8.13 15.35 27.08
N ASP A 195 -9.12 15.69 27.90
CA ASP A 195 -10.04 14.68 28.47
C ASP A 195 -11.11 14.22 27.48
N VAL A 196 -11.42 15.07 26.49
CA VAL A 196 -12.43 14.82 25.45
C VAL A 196 -11.82 14.48 24.08
N VAL A 197 -10.49 14.37 24.00
CA VAL A 197 -9.76 13.94 22.80
C VAL A 197 -8.91 12.71 23.09
N SER A 198 -8.96 11.71 22.22
CA SER A 198 -8.13 10.51 22.34
C SER A 198 -7.39 10.19 21.05
N ALA A 199 -6.18 9.68 21.17
CA ALA A 199 -5.50 8.99 20.09
C ALA A 199 -6.14 7.61 19.83
N TYR A 200 -6.06 7.13 18.60
CA TYR A 200 -6.42 5.78 18.19
C TYR A 200 -5.46 5.27 17.12
N ARG A 201 -4.79 4.15 17.36
CA ARG A 201 -3.84 3.60 16.39
C ARG A 201 -3.82 2.08 16.36
N ALA A 202 -3.40 1.56 15.20
CA ALA A 202 -3.02 0.17 15.07
C ALA A 202 -1.90 -0.17 16.08
N GLY A 203 -2.06 -1.28 16.80
CA GLY A 203 -1.16 -1.71 17.87
C GLY A 203 -1.64 -1.43 19.30
N TYR A 204 -2.74 -0.69 19.49
CA TYR A 204 -3.39 -0.64 20.81
C TYR A 204 -3.98 -2.00 21.18
N LEU A 205 -3.85 -2.36 22.47
CA LEU A 205 -4.47 -3.55 23.03
C LEU A 205 -5.98 -3.54 22.73
N PRO A 206 -6.60 -4.70 22.45
CA PRO A 206 -8.03 -4.77 22.13
C PRO A 206 -8.93 -4.07 23.16
N GLY A 207 -8.61 -4.16 24.46
CA GLY A 207 -9.35 -3.47 25.52
C GLY A 207 -9.30 -1.95 25.40
N VAL A 208 -8.15 -1.38 25.03
CA VAL A 208 -7.97 0.08 24.86
C VAL A 208 -8.76 0.57 23.66
N ARG A 209 -8.70 -0.14 22.53
CA ARG A 209 -9.48 0.21 21.33
C ARG A 209 -10.98 0.25 21.62
N ARG A 210 -11.49 -0.81 22.27
CA ARG A 210 -12.90 -0.91 22.68
C ARG A 210 -13.34 0.22 23.60
N GLU A 211 -12.46 0.65 24.50
CA GLU A 211 -12.78 1.77 25.39
C GLU A 211 -12.86 3.10 24.62
N VAL A 212 -11.93 3.39 23.73
CA VAL A 212 -12.00 4.59 22.87
C VAL A 212 -13.24 4.57 21.99
N GLU A 213 -13.56 3.43 21.36
CA GLU A 213 -14.77 3.24 20.55
C GLU A 213 -16.05 3.49 21.37
N ARG A 214 -16.12 2.93 22.59
CA ARG A 214 -17.26 3.13 23.52
C ARG A 214 -17.41 4.59 23.92
N ARG A 215 -16.31 5.25 24.29
CA ARG A 215 -16.29 6.66 24.70
C ARG A 215 -16.69 7.59 23.55
N LEU A 216 -16.26 7.30 22.33
CA LEU A 216 -16.69 8.03 21.14
C LEU A 216 -18.18 7.82 20.85
N LYS A 217 -18.65 6.56 20.88
CA LYS A 217 -20.07 6.23 20.62
C LYS A 217 -21.01 6.84 21.66
N SER A 218 -20.63 6.85 22.93
CA SER A 218 -21.38 7.48 24.03
C SER A 218 -21.35 9.01 24.02
N GLY A 219 -20.40 9.64 23.29
CA GLY A 219 -20.22 11.09 23.26
C GLY A 219 -19.33 11.65 24.37
N GLU A 220 -18.72 10.80 25.20
CA GLU A 220 -17.68 11.20 26.16
C GLU A 220 -16.44 11.79 25.47
N LEU A 221 -16.11 11.30 24.26
CA LEU A 221 -15.09 11.89 23.40
C LEU A 221 -15.73 12.76 22.33
N LYS A 222 -15.19 13.97 22.16
CA LYS A 222 -15.56 14.93 21.10
C LYS A 222 -14.63 14.82 19.90
N ALA A 223 -13.39 14.38 20.08
CA ALA A 223 -12.52 14.08 18.95
C ALA A 223 -11.70 12.80 19.12
N VAL A 224 -11.45 12.10 18.02
CA VAL A 224 -10.47 11.02 17.95
C VAL A 224 -9.45 11.33 16.86
N LEU A 225 -8.16 11.19 17.21
CA LEU A 225 -7.05 11.37 16.28
C LEU A 225 -6.51 9.99 15.92
N ALA A 226 -6.50 9.64 14.65
CA ALA A 226 -6.19 8.29 14.22
C ALA A 226 -5.27 8.22 13.00
N THR A 227 -4.58 7.09 12.85
CA THR A 227 -4.06 6.69 11.53
C THR A 227 -5.19 6.08 10.70
N ASN A 228 -4.87 5.43 9.59
CA ASN A 228 -5.79 4.56 8.83
C ASN A 228 -6.44 3.42 9.66
N ALA A 229 -6.13 3.27 10.95
CA ALA A 229 -6.70 2.24 11.82
C ALA A 229 -8.23 2.39 12.03
N LEU A 230 -8.79 3.59 11.80
CA LEU A 230 -10.25 3.84 11.77
C LEU A 230 -10.81 4.02 10.35
N GLU A 231 -10.00 3.77 9.32
CA GLU A 231 -10.46 3.79 7.93
C GLU A 231 -11.39 2.62 7.61
N LEU A 232 -11.23 1.49 8.32
CA LEU A 232 -11.99 0.25 8.12
C LEU A 232 -13.25 0.18 9.01
N GLY A 233 -14.30 -0.47 8.48
CA GLY A 233 -15.73 -0.51 8.89
C GLY A 233 -16.12 -0.75 10.35
N ILE A 234 -15.51 -0.07 11.33
CA ILE A 234 -15.93 -0.09 12.74
C ILE A 234 -17.11 0.88 12.91
N ASP A 235 -18.14 0.45 13.64
CA ASP A 235 -19.28 1.29 14.02
C ASP A 235 -18.90 2.23 15.18
N ILE A 236 -18.29 3.36 14.84
CA ILE A 236 -17.92 4.43 15.77
C ILE A 236 -19.05 5.44 16.03
N GLY A 237 -20.27 5.18 15.55
CA GLY A 237 -21.42 6.07 15.68
C GLY A 237 -21.47 7.17 14.61
N MET A 238 -22.30 8.19 14.85
CA MET A 238 -22.46 9.34 13.95
C MET A 238 -21.36 10.38 14.25
N LEU A 239 -20.64 10.78 13.20
CA LEU A 239 -19.65 11.86 13.24
C LEU A 239 -20.16 13.04 12.42
N ASP A 240 -19.88 14.24 12.92
CA ASP A 240 -20.29 15.51 12.32
C ASP A 240 -19.20 16.08 11.42
N ALA A 241 -17.93 15.83 11.78
CA ALA A 241 -16.77 16.31 11.03
C ALA A 241 -15.69 15.23 10.84
N VAL A 242 -15.04 15.26 9.68
CA VAL A 242 -13.82 14.50 9.41
C VAL A 242 -12.72 15.46 8.96
N LEU A 243 -11.52 15.29 9.51
CA LEU A 243 -10.29 15.95 9.04
C LEU A 243 -9.36 14.89 8.45
N ILE A 244 -8.84 15.12 7.26
CA ILE A 244 -7.85 14.27 6.59
C ILE A 244 -6.59 15.11 6.42
N LEU A 245 -5.55 14.84 7.22
CA LEU A 245 -4.28 15.56 7.14
C LEU A 245 -3.33 14.88 6.15
N GLY A 246 -3.40 15.38 4.92
CA GLY A 246 -2.68 14.90 3.75
C GLY A 246 -3.34 13.70 3.08
N PHE A 247 -3.11 13.54 1.78
CA PHE A 247 -3.73 12.48 0.98
C PHE A 247 -3.45 11.08 1.54
N PRO A 248 -4.48 10.23 1.74
CA PRO A 248 -4.31 8.92 2.35
C PRO A 248 -3.70 7.86 1.42
N GLY A 249 -3.25 8.25 0.23
CA GLY A 249 -2.57 7.40 -0.74
C GLY A 249 -3.44 7.00 -1.92
N SER A 250 -4.77 6.98 -1.77
CA SER A 250 -5.72 6.68 -2.85
C SER A 250 -7.01 7.47 -2.73
N VAL A 251 -7.68 7.70 -3.86
CA VAL A 251 -8.98 8.40 -3.90
C VAL A 251 -10.05 7.58 -3.17
N SER A 252 -9.97 6.24 -3.28
CA SER A 252 -10.86 5.35 -2.53
C SER A 252 -10.70 5.53 -1.01
N SER A 253 -9.46 5.55 -0.51
CA SER A 253 -9.18 5.80 0.92
C SER A 253 -9.65 7.17 1.38
N PHE A 254 -9.50 8.21 0.54
CA PHE A 254 -10.03 9.54 0.83
C PHE A 254 -11.55 9.49 1.06
N TRP A 255 -12.29 8.86 0.16
CA TRP A 255 -13.75 8.75 0.28
C TRP A 255 -14.21 7.83 1.41
N GLN A 256 -13.44 6.80 1.76
CA GLN A 256 -13.71 5.97 2.94
C GLN A 256 -13.53 6.74 4.25
N GLN A 257 -12.46 7.53 4.35
CA GLN A 257 -12.23 8.40 5.49
C GLN A 257 -13.31 9.49 5.57
N ALA A 258 -13.63 10.15 4.46
CA ALA A 258 -14.68 11.16 4.37
C ALA A 258 -16.07 10.59 4.71
N GLY A 259 -16.36 9.35 4.29
CA GLY A 259 -17.60 8.62 4.56
C GLY A 259 -17.82 8.24 6.03
N ARG A 260 -16.85 8.51 6.91
CA ARG A 260 -17.01 8.35 8.36
C ARG A 260 -17.94 9.40 8.96
N ALA A 261 -18.08 10.56 8.33
CA ALA A 261 -19.06 11.57 8.71
C ALA A 261 -20.28 11.58 7.75
N GLY A 262 -21.43 12.00 8.29
CA GLY A 262 -22.67 12.12 7.51
C GLY A 262 -23.33 10.78 7.22
N ARG A 263 -23.80 10.09 8.27
CA ARG A 263 -24.68 8.92 8.15
C ARG A 263 -26.14 9.34 8.35
N ARG A 264 -27.07 8.81 7.55
CA ARG A 264 -28.52 9.11 7.55
C ARG A 264 -28.84 10.55 7.08
N GLU A 265 -29.57 11.34 7.87
CA GLU A 265 -30.09 12.66 7.44
C GLU A 265 -29.23 13.86 7.89
N ASN A 266 -28.22 13.64 8.74
CA ASN A 266 -27.43 14.74 9.29
C ASN A 266 -26.34 15.21 8.32
N PRO A 267 -26.21 16.54 8.09
CA PRO A 267 -25.13 17.08 7.27
C PRO A 267 -23.77 16.84 7.95
N ALA A 268 -22.72 16.82 7.14
CA ALA A 268 -21.34 16.66 7.63
C ALA A 268 -20.37 17.59 6.91
N ILE A 269 -19.28 17.93 7.60
CA ILE A 269 -18.17 18.69 7.03
C ILE A 269 -16.91 17.83 6.94
N ILE A 270 -16.25 17.84 5.79
CA ILE A 270 -15.00 17.13 5.56
C ILE A 270 -13.91 18.15 5.24
N PHE A 271 -12.84 18.17 6.03
CA PHE A 271 -11.66 18.99 5.80
C PHE A 271 -10.54 18.12 5.25
N TYR A 272 -10.04 18.49 4.07
CA TYR A 272 -8.81 17.94 3.51
C TYR A 272 -7.69 18.96 3.68
N LEU A 273 -6.72 18.67 4.55
CA LEU A 273 -5.58 19.56 4.81
C LEU A 273 -4.40 19.09 3.94
N ALA A 274 -4.23 19.72 2.78
CA ALA A 274 -3.16 19.39 1.83
C ALA A 274 -1.79 19.76 2.41
N LEU A 275 -0.88 18.79 2.42
CA LEU A 275 0.53 18.95 2.83
C LEU A 275 1.39 19.53 1.70
N GLN A 276 2.68 19.76 1.96
CA GLN A 276 3.59 20.40 1.01
C GLN A 276 4.02 19.49 -0.16
N ASP A 277 3.78 18.18 -0.09
CA ASP A 277 4.25 17.25 -1.11
C ASP A 277 3.52 17.39 -2.45
N VAL A 278 4.17 16.94 -3.53
CA VAL A 278 3.71 17.04 -4.93
C VAL A 278 2.25 16.62 -5.10
N LEU A 279 1.91 15.48 -4.48
CA LEU A 279 0.62 14.84 -4.60
C LEU A 279 -0.48 15.69 -3.94
N ASP A 280 -0.27 16.05 -2.68
CA ASP A 280 -1.17 16.89 -1.91
C ASP A 280 -1.40 18.26 -2.60
N GLN A 281 -0.35 18.87 -3.15
CA GLN A 281 -0.43 20.16 -3.83
C GLN A 281 -1.07 20.11 -5.21
N TYR A 282 -0.98 18.98 -5.93
CA TYR A 282 -1.73 18.79 -7.16
C TYR A 282 -3.23 18.66 -6.86
N LEU A 283 -3.60 17.84 -5.89
CA LEU A 283 -5.01 17.58 -5.54
C LEU A 283 -5.76 18.83 -5.04
N VAL A 284 -5.08 19.74 -4.32
CA VAL A 284 -5.71 20.97 -3.82
C VAL A 284 -5.93 22.02 -4.90
N THR A 285 -5.17 21.98 -6.01
CA THR A 285 -5.37 22.88 -7.16
C THR A 285 -6.22 22.26 -8.27
N HIS A 286 -6.34 20.93 -8.30
CA HIS A 286 -7.15 20.14 -9.23
C HIS A 286 -8.18 19.30 -8.47
N PRO A 287 -9.15 19.94 -7.80
CA PRO A 287 -10.13 19.25 -6.95
C PRO A 287 -11.00 18.24 -7.71
N GLU A 288 -11.19 18.43 -9.02
CA GLU A 288 -11.89 17.50 -9.90
C GLU A 288 -11.33 16.07 -9.81
N VAL A 289 -10.03 15.90 -9.56
CA VAL A 289 -9.40 14.59 -9.40
C VAL A 289 -9.91 13.84 -8.16
N LEU A 290 -10.30 14.56 -7.10
CA LEU A 290 -10.91 13.98 -5.90
C LEU A 290 -12.43 13.88 -5.99
N LEU A 291 -13.06 14.88 -6.60
CA LEU A 291 -14.51 15.11 -6.53
C LEU A 291 -15.29 14.47 -7.68
N ASP A 292 -14.66 14.27 -8.84
CA ASP A 292 -15.32 13.61 -9.96
C ASP A 292 -15.43 12.11 -9.71
N PRO A 293 -16.48 11.43 -10.22
CA PRO A 293 -16.72 10.01 -10.01
C PRO A 293 -15.82 9.12 -10.88
N VAL A 294 -14.54 9.45 -11.01
CA VAL A 294 -13.54 8.62 -11.66
C VAL A 294 -12.91 7.73 -10.61
N PHE A 295 -13.47 6.54 -10.45
CA PHE A 295 -12.95 5.57 -9.49
C PHE A 295 -11.70 4.86 -10.03
N GLU A 296 -10.74 4.68 -9.13
CA GLU A 296 -9.48 4.01 -9.38
C GLU A 296 -9.69 2.56 -9.84
N LYS A 297 -8.92 2.13 -10.85
CA LYS A 297 -8.87 0.72 -11.23
C LYS A 297 -7.94 -0.03 -10.30
N LEU A 298 -8.41 -1.15 -9.76
CA LEU A 298 -7.60 -2.01 -8.92
C LEU A 298 -7.07 -3.19 -9.72
N ASN A 299 -5.80 -3.53 -9.47
CA ASN A 299 -5.13 -4.65 -10.11
C ASN A 299 -4.79 -5.77 -9.11
N VAL A 300 -4.91 -6.99 -9.60
CA VAL A 300 -4.52 -8.25 -8.94
C VAL A 300 -3.84 -9.12 -9.99
N THR A 301 -2.66 -9.64 -9.64
CA THR A 301 -1.76 -10.41 -10.51
C THR A 301 -1.51 -11.79 -9.88
N PRO A 302 -2.51 -12.70 -9.91
CA PRO A 302 -2.44 -13.99 -9.22
C PRO A 302 -1.33 -14.89 -9.78
N ASP A 303 -0.88 -14.63 -11.01
CA ASP A 303 0.15 -15.36 -11.73
C ASP A 303 1.57 -14.83 -11.48
N ASN A 304 1.77 -13.83 -10.61
CA ASN A 304 3.11 -13.39 -10.21
C ASN A 304 3.92 -14.61 -9.72
N PRO A 305 5.05 -14.96 -10.36
CA PRO A 305 5.74 -16.22 -10.12
C PRO A 305 6.25 -16.37 -8.69
N TYR A 306 6.65 -15.28 -8.02
CA TYR A 306 7.14 -15.31 -6.64
C TYR A 306 6.02 -15.61 -5.64
N ILE A 307 4.84 -15.01 -5.82
CA ILE A 307 3.66 -15.27 -4.99
C ILE A 307 3.11 -16.67 -5.30
N TYR A 308 2.97 -16.99 -6.59
CA TYR A 308 2.34 -18.21 -7.04
C TYR A 308 3.12 -19.44 -6.59
N THR A 309 4.46 -19.43 -6.71
CA THR A 309 5.35 -20.50 -6.20
C THR A 309 5.04 -20.86 -4.76
N ARG A 310 4.91 -19.85 -3.89
CA ARG A 310 4.64 -20.04 -2.45
C ARG A 310 3.27 -20.67 -2.20
N HIS A 311 2.26 -20.21 -2.93
CA HIS A 311 0.94 -20.77 -2.81
C HIS A 311 0.83 -22.18 -3.40
N LEU A 312 1.60 -22.53 -4.43
CA LEU A 312 1.65 -23.90 -4.95
C LEU A 312 2.26 -24.89 -3.95
N LEU A 313 3.23 -24.47 -3.14
CA LEU A 313 3.73 -25.29 -2.02
C LEU A 313 2.62 -25.58 -1.00
N CYS A 314 1.86 -24.55 -0.61
CA CYS A 314 0.72 -24.72 0.28
C CYS A 314 -0.33 -25.64 -0.35
N ALA A 315 -0.67 -25.39 -1.62
CA ALA A 315 -1.65 -26.15 -2.39
C ALA A 315 -1.29 -27.64 -2.46
N ALA A 316 -0.02 -27.97 -2.74
CA ALA A 316 0.49 -29.34 -2.83
C ALA A 316 0.61 -30.04 -1.46
N SER A 317 0.68 -29.28 -0.36
CA SER A 317 0.60 -29.83 1.02
C SER A 317 -0.84 -30.11 1.47
N GLU A 318 -1.81 -29.39 0.90
CA GLU A 318 -3.23 -29.52 1.20
C GLU A 318 -3.85 -30.70 0.45
N LEU A 319 -3.65 -30.75 -0.86
CA LEU A 319 -4.16 -31.79 -1.76
C LEU A 319 -3.18 -32.01 -2.93
N PRO A 320 -2.99 -33.25 -3.43
CA PRO A 320 -2.16 -33.50 -4.61
C PRO A 320 -2.51 -32.56 -5.77
N LEU A 321 -1.51 -31.83 -6.27
CA LEU A 321 -1.66 -30.80 -7.29
C LEU A 321 -1.54 -31.41 -8.69
N THR A 322 -2.49 -31.12 -9.58
CA THR A 322 -2.43 -31.63 -10.96
C THR A 322 -2.12 -30.52 -11.96
N LYS A 323 -1.56 -30.88 -13.13
CA LYS A 323 -1.14 -29.89 -14.14
C LYS A 323 -2.33 -29.19 -14.82
N GLU A 324 -3.49 -29.84 -14.80
CA GLU A 324 -4.74 -29.34 -15.36
C GLU A 324 -5.32 -28.21 -14.52
N GLU A 325 -4.99 -28.15 -13.22
CA GLU A 325 -5.39 -27.07 -12.32
C GLU A 325 -4.58 -25.78 -12.56
N LEU A 326 -3.48 -25.85 -13.33
CA LEU A 326 -2.50 -24.77 -13.46
C LEU A 326 -2.49 -24.15 -14.87
N ASN A 327 -2.36 -22.82 -14.90
CA ASN A 327 -2.02 -22.07 -16.11
C ASN A 327 -0.56 -22.33 -16.54
N SER A 328 -0.14 -21.72 -17.66
CA SER A 328 1.23 -21.87 -18.21
C SER A 328 2.32 -21.54 -17.19
N GLN A 329 2.20 -20.40 -16.50
CA GLN A 329 3.17 -19.97 -15.47
C GLN A 329 3.24 -20.95 -14.30
N GLY A 330 2.09 -21.43 -13.82
CA GLY A 330 2.01 -22.40 -12.73
C GLY A 330 2.65 -23.74 -13.10
N ARG A 331 2.56 -24.16 -14.36
CA ARG A 331 3.22 -25.38 -14.86
C ARG A 331 4.75 -25.25 -14.88
N GLU A 332 5.28 -24.09 -15.29
CA GLU A 332 6.73 -23.84 -15.25
C GLU A 332 7.27 -23.76 -13.81
N VAL A 333 6.51 -23.12 -12.92
CA VAL A 333 6.83 -23.09 -11.49
C VAL A 333 6.82 -24.50 -10.91
N LEU A 334 5.78 -25.29 -11.18
CA LEU A 334 5.66 -26.68 -10.70
C LEU A 334 6.84 -27.55 -11.19
N LYS A 335 7.22 -27.40 -12.45
CA LYS A 335 8.39 -28.07 -13.03
C LYS A 335 9.67 -27.70 -12.28
N SER A 336 9.87 -26.41 -12.00
CA SER A 336 11.03 -25.91 -11.26
C SER A 336 11.07 -26.45 -9.82
N LEU A 337 9.92 -26.45 -9.12
CA LEU A 337 9.79 -27.03 -7.77
C LEU A 337 10.06 -28.54 -7.75
N SER A 338 9.64 -29.26 -8.78
CA SER A 338 9.86 -30.71 -8.91
C SER A 338 11.34 -31.01 -9.17
N GLN A 339 11.99 -30.22 -10.04
CA GLN A 339 13.43 -30.34 -10.30
C GLN A 339 14.28 -30.01 -9.06
N ALA A 340 13.83 -29.06 -8.24
CA ALA A 340 14.46 -28.73 -6.96
C ALA A 340 14.21 -29.75 -5.84
N GLY A 341 13.38 -30.79 -6.08
CA GLY A 341 13.05 -31.79 -5.07
C GLY A 341 12.19 -31.26 -3.91
N ILE A 342 11.46 -30.17 -4.12
CA ILE A 342 10.57 -29.58 -3.10
C ILE A 342 9.16 -30.19 -3.18
N VAL A 343 8.76 -30.61 -4.37
CA VAL A 343 7.54 -31.40 -4.61
C VAL A 343 7.90 -32.72 -5.29
N GLY A 344 7.17 -33.78 -4.96
CA GLY A 344 7.34 -35.13 -5.51
C GLY A 344 6.12 -35.57 -6.32
N GLU A 345 6.32 -36.40 -7.34
CA GLU A 345 5.23 -37.00 -8.09
C GLU A 345 4.56 -38.14 -7.33
N SER A 346 3.23 -38.20 -7.37
CA SER A 346 2.42 -39.32 -6.90
C SER A 346 1.39 -39.70 -7.98
N PRO A 347 0.75 -40.89 -7.91
CA PRO A 347 -0.29 -41.28 -8.85
C PRO A 347 -1.50 -40.33 -8.91
N ARG A 348 -1.68 -39.48 -7.89
CA ARG A 348 -2.79 -38.52 -7.79
C ARG A 348 -2.38 -37.08 -8.13
N GLY A 349 -1.11 -36.83 -8.44
CA GLY A 349 -0.56 -35.49 -8.66
C GLY A 349 0.69 -35.22 -7.81
N TYR A 350 1.16 -33.98 -7.83
CA TYR A 350 2.34 -33.54 -7.10
C TYR A 350 2.02 -33.25 -5.64
N ILE A 351 2.85 -33.76 -4.73
CA ILE A 351 2.73 -33.54 -3.29
C ILE A 351 3.93 -32.75 -2.77
N TYR A 352 3.71 -31.95 -1.74
CA TYR A 352 4.80 -31.27 -1.04
C TYR A 352 5.65 -32.30 -0.26
N ILE A 353 6.96 -32.31 -0.49
CA ILE A 353 7.92 -33.22 0.17
C ILE A 353 8.95 -32.47 1.03
N GLY A 354 8.86 -31.14 1.09
CA GLY A 354 9.75 -30.32 1.92
C GLY A 354 9.48 -30.48 3.43
N GLY A 355 10.43 -29.99 4.22
CA GLY A 355 10.34 -30.02 5.69
C GLY A 355 9.42 -28.94 6.25
N GLY A 356 8.66 -29.28 7.29
CA GLY A 356 7.78 -28.35 7.99
C GLY A 356 6.46 -28.09 7.25
N ARG A 357 5.77 -27.02 7.64
CA ARG A 357 4.46 -26.66 7.08
C ARG A 357 4.56 -25.38 6.24
N PRO A 358 4.23 -25.40 4.94
CA PRO A 358 4.37 -24.22 4.08
C PRO A 358 3.58 -23.01 4.52
N GLN A 359 2.42 -23.23 5.13
CA GLN A 359 1.57 -22.17 5.66
C GLN A 359 2.20 -21.40 6.85
N ALA A 360 3.33 -21.88 7.39
CA ALA A 360 4.07 -21.17 8.44
C ALA A 360 5.06 -20.13 7.89
N PHE A 361 5.50 -20.27 6.63
CA PHE A 361 6.50 -19.40 5.99
C PHE A 361 5.97 -18.63 4.78
N VAL A 362 4.71 -18.85 4.40
CA VAL A 362 4.02 -18.04 3.41
C VAL A 362 3.25 -16.91 4.09
N SER A 363 3.79 -15.69 3.99
CA SER A 363 3.12 -14.45 4.37
C SER A 363 2.16 -14.03 3.26
N LEU A 364 0.99 -13.54 3.64
CA LEU A 364 0.03 -12.95 2.70
C LEU A 364 0.35 -11.49 2.38
N GLU A 365 1.16 -10.82 3.19
CA GLU A 365 1.44 -9.37 3.05
C GLU A 365 2.64 -9.07 2.15
N ASN A 366 3.62 -9.98 2.11
CA ASN A 366 4.92 -9.73 1.48
C ASN A 366 5.21 -10.76 0.40
N ILE A 367 5.95 -10.35 -0.64
CA ILE A 367 6.46 -11.26 -1.68
C ILE A 367 7.61 -12.13 -1.14
N SER A 368 8.47 -11.57 -0.27
CA SER A 368 9.64 -12.28 0.27
C SER A 368 9.30 -13.28 1.37
N GLN A 369 10.05 -14.39 1.42
CA GLN A 369 10.07 -15.35 2.54
C GLN A 369 11.06 -14.94 3.63
N ASP A 370 12.10 -14.18 3.29
CA ASP A 370 13.11 -13.77 4.24
C ASP A 370 12.61 -12.57 5.04
N VAL A 371 12.55 -12.77 6.35
CA VAL A 371 12.18 -11.77 7.34
C VAL A 371 13.29 -11.64 8.37
N VAL A 372 13.45 -10.46 8.96
CA VAL A 372 14.39 -10.19 10.04
C VAL A 372 13.62 -9.85 11.30
N GLN A 373 13.96 -10.52 12.40
CA GLN A 373 13.40 -10.24 13.71
C GLN A 373 14.19 -9.13 14.40
N ILE A 374 13.52 -8.05 14.79
CA ILE A 374 14.11 -6.98 15.60
C ILE A 374 13.96 -7.38 17.07
N VAL A 375 15.05 -7.47 17.80
CA VAL A 375 15.10 -7.92 19.19
C VAL A 375 15.66 -6.83 20.09
N VAL A 376 14.91 -6.49 21.14
CA VAL A 376 15.29 -5.49 22.14
C VAL A 376 15.13 -6.11 23.53
N ALA A 377 16.17 -6.02 24.36
CA ALA A 377 16.18 -6.59 25.72
C ALA A 377 15.73 -8.07 25.77
N GLY A 378 16.14 -8.87 24.77
CA GLY A 378 15.81 -10.30 24.68
C GLY A 378 14.40 -10.63 24.21
N ARG A 379 13.58 -9.63 23.85
CA ARG A 379 12.22 -9.81 23.31
C ARG A 379 12.14 -9.37 21.86
N ILE A 380 11.33 -10.07 21.07
CA ILE A 380 11.04 -9.64 19.69
C ILE A 380 10.19 -8.37 19.77
N LEU A 381 10.71 -7.28 19.21
CA LEU A 381 10.02 -6.00 19.06
C LEU A 381 9.11 -6.02 17.83
N GLU A 382 9.62 -6.44 16.67
CA GLU A 382 8.91 -6.50 15.39
C GLU A 382 9.59 -7.49 14.45
N ILE A 383 8.89 -7.94 13.41
CA ILE A 383 9.42 -8.77 12.33
C ILE A 383 9.16 -8.02 11.02
N ILE A 384 10.21 -7.77 10.25
CA ILE A 384 10.14 -7.02 8.99
C ILE A 384 10.71 -7.85 7.83
N ASP A 385 10.38 -7.51 6.59
CA ASP A 385 10.96 -8.18 5.43
C ASP A 385 12.46 -7.87 5.29
N TYR A 386 13.20 -8.78 4.65
CA TYR A 386 14.64 -8.69 4.49
C TYR A 386 15.09 -7.46 3.70
N GLN A 387 14.38 -7.07 2.64
CA GLN A 387 14.74 -5.92 1.82
C GLN A 387 14.62 -4.62 2.62
N ARG A 388 13.54 -4.48 3.40
CA ARG A 388 13.34 -3.39 4.35
C ARG A 388 14.34 -3.45 5.49
N ALA A 389 14.76 -4.64 5.92
CA ALA A 389 15.72 -4.77 7.01
C ALA A 389 17.08 -4.13 6.68
N LEU A 390 17.54 -4.28 5.43
CA LEU A 390 18.77 -3.64 4.97
C LEU A 390 18.66 -2.10 4.96
N ARG A 391 17.44 -1.54 4.91
CA ARG A 391 17.18 -0.10 4.84
C ARG A 391 16.69 0.56 6.13
N GLU A 392 16.20 -0.22 7.09
CA GLU A 392 15.62 0.32 8.32
C GLU A 392 16.32 -0.15 9.60
N VAL A 393 17.00 -1.31 9.57
CA VAL A 393 17.63 -1.90 10.76
C VAL A 393 19.08 -2.34 10.53
N TYR A 394 19.81 -1.55 9.76
CA TYR A 394 21.26 -1.67 9.65
C TYR A 394 21.97 -1.28 10.96
N PRO A 395 23.21 -1.72 11.19
CA PRO A 395 23.99 -1.32 12.36
C PRO A 395 24.12 0.21 12.45
N GLY A 396 23.68 0.78 13.58
CA GLY A 396 23.62 2.21 13.86
C GLY A 396 22.32 2.90 13.43
N ALA A 397 21.37 2.19 12.83
CA ALA A 397 20.07 2.76 12.46
C ALA A 397 19.30 3.26 13.69
N VAL A 398 18.66 4.42 13.54
CA VAL A 398 17.61 4.90 14.46
C VAL A 398 16.29 4.35 13.97
N TYR A 399 15.87 3.23 14.54
CA TYR A 399 14.60 2.60 14.23
C TYR A 399 13.48 3.18 15.10
N LEU A 400 12.42 3.67 14.47
CA LEU A 400 11.25 4.21 15.16
C LEU A 400 10.14 3.17 15.21
N ASN A 401 9.83 2.66 16.40
CA ASN A 401 8.70 1.76 16.59
C ASN A 401 7.76 2.26 17.68
N GLN A 402 6.48 2.40 17.34
CA GLN A 402 5.43 2.85 18.27
C GLN A 402 5.77 4.17 19.01
N GLY A 403 6.46 5.10 18.33
CA GLY A 403 6.85 6.41 18.88
C GLY A 403 8.07 6.38 19.80
N ARG A 404 8.68 5.21 20.00
CA ARG A 404 9.94 5.02 20.72
C ARG A 404 11.07 4.82 19.71
N THR A 405 12.21 5.38 20.03
CA THR A 405 13.42 5.25 19.22
C THR A 405 14.28 4.11 19.76
N TYR A 406 14.80 3.31 18.85
CA TYR A 406 15.70 2.20 19.12
C TYR A 406 16.93 2.37 18.26
N ILE A 407 18.11 2.27 18.88
CA ILE A 407 19.36 2.21 18.13
C ILE A 407 19.65 0.76 17.85
N ILE A 408 19.76 0.41 16.57
CA ILE A 408 20.15 -0.92 16.15
C ILE A 408 21.66 -1.06 16.32
N GLU A 409 22.09 -2.05 17.09
CA GLU A 409 23.49 -2.29 17.42
C GLU A 409 24.14 -3.23 16.41
N SER A 410 23.39 -4.25 15.97
CA SER A 410 23.88 -5.24 15.01
C SER A 410 22.77 -5.81 14.16
N LEU A 411 23.10 -6.17 12.92
CA LEU A 411 22.24 -6.92 12.01
C LEU A 411 22.97 -8.21 11.62
N ASP A 412 22.49 -9.33 12.16
CA ASP A 412 22.99 -10.66 11.82
C ASP A 412 22.05 -11.25 10.76
N LEU A 413 22.48 -11.16 9.50
CA LEU A 413 21.68 -11.61 8.37
C LEU A 413 21.55 -13.14 8.36
N ASP A 414 22.59 -13.88 8.73
CA ASP A 414 22.56 -15.35 8.77
C ASP A 414 21.54 -15.86 9.80
N LYS A 415 21.49 -15.23 10.98
CA LYS A 415 20.50 -15.54 12.02
C LYS A 415 19.17 -14.83 11.82
N ARG A 416 19.04 -13.98 10.79
CA ARG A 416 17.85 -13.18 10.50
C ARG A 416 17.39 -12.35 11.71
N ARG A 417 18.35 -11.71 12.40
CA ARG A 417 18.09 -10.96 13.64
C ARG A 417 18.81 -9.60 13.66
N ALA A 418 18.05 -8.55 13.91
CA ALA A 418 18.57 -7.24 14.29
C ALA A 418 18.49 -7.10 15.82
N ILE A 419 19.58 -6.71 16.46
CA ILE A 419 19.61 -6.44 17.92
C ILE A 419 19.64 -4.93 18.10
N GLY A 420 18.74 -4.41 18.92
CA GLY A 420 18.71 -2.99 19.25
C GLY A 420 18.48 -2.72 20.73
N ARG A 421 18.68 -1.48 21.11
CA ARG A 421 18.37 -0.95 22.45
C ARG A 421 17.47 0.26 22.36
N GLU A 422 16.53 0.37 23.29
CA GLU A 422 15.70 1.57 23.42
C GLU A 422 16.57 2.72 23.90
N GLU A 423 16.57 3.82 23.14
CA GLU A 423 17.29 5.04 23.50
C GLU A 423 16.55 6.23 22.91
N ARG A 424 16.27 7.24 23.74
CA ARG A 424 15.59 8.45 23.30
C ARG A 424 16.60 9.39 22.64
N VAL A 425 16.49 9.55 21.33
CA VAL A 425 17.34 10.43 20.52
C VAL A 425 16.52 11.53 19.85
N ASP A 426 17.17 12.65 19.54
CA ASP A 426 16.58 13.79 18.82
C ASP A 426 17.05 13.89 17.35
N TYR A 427 17.77 12.88 16.88
CA TYR A 427 18.24 12.71 15.51
C TYR A 427 17.63 11.45 14.88
N TYR A 428 17.75 11.30 13.57
CA TYR A 428 17.34 10.11 12.80
C TYR A 428 18.44 9.71 11.82
N THR A 429 18.33 8.51 11.25
CA THR A 429 19.27 8.04 10.23
C THR A 429 18.58 7.90 8.87
N GLN A 430 19.33 8.16 7.80
CA GLN A 430 18.86 8.05 6.43
C GLN A 430 19.89 7.28 5.63
N VAL A 431 19.48 6.22 4.94
CA VAL A 431 20.39 5.41 4.11
C VAL A 431 20.95 6.21 2.94
N MET A 432 22.17 5.85 2.57
CA MET A 432 22.78 6.18 1.29
C MET A 432 22.80 4.89 0.48
N GLU A 433 22.03 4.85 -0.59
CA GLU A 433 21.91 3.70 -1.45
C GLU A 433 22.31 4.07 -2.88
N GLU A 434 22.87 3.09 -3.57
CA GLU A 434 23.09 3.10 -4.99
C GLU A 434 22.14 2.10 -5.64
N GLU A 435 21.52 2.54 -6.73
CA GLU A 435 20.55 1.75 -7.46
C GLU A 435 20.91 1.78 -8.93
N ASP A 436 20.97 0.58 -9.51
CA ASP A 436 21.22 0.36 -10.91
C ASP A 436 20.11 -0.49 -11.53
N VAL A 437 19.73 -0.12 -12.75
CA VAL A 437 18.62 -0.71 -13.49
C VAL A 437 19.13 -1.18 -14.84
N SER A 438 18.95 -2.47 -15.15
CA SER A 438 19.27 -3.04 -16.46
C SER A 438 18.01 -3.51 -17.20
N ILE A 439 17.85 -3.16 -18.48
CA ILE A 439 16.75 -3.69 -19.31
C ILE A 439 16.99 -5.17 -19.60
N LEU A 440 16.02 -6.02 -19.28
CA LEU A 440 16.04 -7.45 -19.62
C LEU A 440 15.21 -7.73 -20.87
N GLU A 441 13.99 -7.21 -20.92
CA GLU A 441 13.04 -7.48 -22.00
C GLU A 441 12.06 -6.31 -22.17
N ALA A 442 11.89 -5.82 -23.40
CA ALA A 442 10.81 -4.90 -23.76
C ALA A 442 9.58 -5.70 -24.21
N LYS A 443 8.43 -5.44 -23.58
CA LYS A 443 7.14 -6.07 -23.90
C LYS A 443 6.30 -5.22 -24.85
N ASP A 444 6.33 -3.90 -24.66
CA ASP A 444 5.59 -2.95 -25.49
C ASP A 444 6.34 -1.61 -25.60
N SER A 445 6.08 -0.86 -26.66
CA SER A 445 6.72 0.43 -26.95
C SER A 445 5.77 1.40 -27.66
N LYS A 446 5.66 2.61 -27.12
CA LYS A 446 4.94 3.75 -27.71
C LYS A 446 5.96 4.78 -28.19
N ARG A 447 6.06 4.95 -29.50
CA ARG A 447 6.97 5.93 -30.12
C ARG A 447 6.28 7.29 -30.32
N ARG A 448 7.03 8.36 -30.07
CA ARG A 448 6.70 9.76 -30.35
C ARG A 448 7.86 10.39 -31.13
N GLU A 449 7.75 11.67 -31.47
CA GLU A 449 8.76 12.36 -32.30
C GLU A 449 10.15 12.39 -31.63
N PHE A 450 10.22 12.76 -30.34
CA PHE A 450 11.48 12.94 -29.60
C PHE A 450 11.69 11.96 -28.44
N LEU A 451 10.83 10.96 -28.31
CA LEU A 451 10.91 10.00 -27.22
C LEU A 451 10.30 8.65 -27.60
N SER A 452 10.70 7.61 -26.87
CA SER A 452 10.03 6.31 -26.83
C SER A 452 9.67 5.98 -25.39
N ILE A 453 8.45 5.48 -25.17
CA ILE A 453 8.00 5.01 -23.86
C ILE A 453 7.85 3.51 -23.95
N ASN A 454 8.60 2.80 -23.13
CA ASN A 454 8.67 1.35 -23.18
C ASN A 454 8.16 0.76 -21.87
N PHE A 455 7.59 -0.43 -21.96
CA PHE A 455 7.20 -1.24 -20.82
C PHE A 455 7.82 -2.63 -20.94
N GLY A 456 8.29 -3.16 -19.82
CA GLY A 456 8.89 -4.49 -19.81
C GLY A 456 9.50 -4.85 -18.47
N TYR A 457 10.47 -5.77 -18.51
CA TYR A 457 11.16 -6.29 -17.34
C TYR A 457 12.57 -5.71 -17.24
N CYS A 458 12.92 -5.29 -16.02
CA CYS A 458 14.21 -4.75 -15.66
C CYS A 458 14.84 -5.59 -14.54
N GLN A 459 16.17 -5.69 -14.54
CA GLN A 459 16.94 -6.15 -13.40
C GLN A 459 17.27 -4.96 -12.52
N ILE A 460 16.88 -5.02 -11.25
CA ILE A 460 17.16 -3.98 -10.26
C ILE A 460 18.27 -4.48 -9.34
N LYS A 461 19.30 -3.66 -9.16
CA LYS A 461 20.39 -3.88 -8.21
C LYS A 461 20.45 -2.73 -7.23
N GLN A 462 20.36 -3.03 -5.94
CA GLN A 462 20.38 -2.03 -4.88
C GLN A 462 21.47 -2.36 -3.87
N THR A 463 22.29 -1.36 -3.56
CA THR A 463 23.38 -1.48 -2.59
C THR A 463 23.25 -0.36 -1.57
N VAL A 464 23.15 -0.71 -0.28
CA VAL A 464 23.23 0.28 0.80
C VAL A 464 24.70 0.52 1.13
N LEU A 465 25.22 1.66 0.68
CA LEU A 465 26.63 2.07 0.85
C LEU A 465 26.93 2.57 2.27
N GLY A 466 25.91 3.11 2.95
CA GLY A 466 26.06 3.75 4.24
C GLY A 466 24.80 4.45 4.73
N TYR A 467 24.95 5.33 5.70
CA TYR A 467 23.88 6.20 6.18
C TYR A 467 24.40 7.56 6.66
N LYS A 468 23.49 8.53 6.65
CA LYS A 468 23.63 9.87 7.22
C LYS A 468 22.94 9.90 8.58
N VAL A 469 23.54 10.53 9.58
CA VAL A 469 22.89 10.90 10.84
C VAL A 469 22.38 12.33 10.69
N LYS A 470 21.08 12.57 10.86
CA LYS A 470 20.43 13.86 10.63
C LYS A 470 19.67 14.36 11.85
N LYS A 471 19.76 15.67 12.13
CA LYS A 471 18.94 16.37 13.12
C LYS A 471 18.20 17.50 12.42
N GLY A 472 16.91 17.29 12.15
CA GLY A 472 16.21 18.13 11.18
C GLY A 472 16.85 17.97 9.80
N ASP A 473 17.15 19.09 9.14
CA ASP A 473 17.82 19.08 7.83
C ASP A 473 19.35 19.01 7.91
N GLU A 474 19.93 19.23 9.09
CA GLU A 474 21.38 19.20 9.30
C GLU A 474 21.91 17.76 9.30
N VAL A 475 22.97 17.51 8.52
CA VAL A 475 23.70 16.23 8.51
C VAL A 475 24.83 16.28 9.52
N LEU A 476 24.71 15.51 10.59
CA LEU A 476 25.67 15.45 11.69
C LEU A 476 26.87 14.54 11.38
N ALA A 477 26.65 13.44 10.67
CA ALA A 477 27.71 12.47 10.36
C ALA A 477 27.37 11.59 9.16
N TYR A 478 28.42 11.06 8.55
CA TYR A 478 28.36 9.99 7.57
C TYR A 478 28.96 8.72 8.16
N ARG A 479 28.37 7.57 7.83
CA ARG A 479 28.80 6.25 8.26
C ARG A 479 28.69 5.28 7.09
N GLU A 480 29.74 4.53 6.85
CA GLU A 480 29.75 3.48 5.82
C GLU A 480 29.09 2.21 6.35
N LEU A 481 28.50 1.45 5.44
CA LEU A 481 27.93 0.14 5.71
C LEU A 481 28.46 -0.85 4.68
N ASN A 482 28.61 -2.10 5.11
CA ASN A 482 28.90 -3.21 4.21
C ASN A 482 27.75 -4.20 4.32
N LEU A 483 26.71 -3.97 3.53
CA LEU A 483 25.53 -4.82 3.42
C LEU A 483 25.50 -5.51 2.05
N PRO A 484 24.89 -6.71 1.95
CA PRO A 484 24.81 -7.40 0.68
C PRO A 484 23.99 -6.60 -0.33
N GLN A 485 24.40 -6.68 -1.60
CA GLN A 485 23.63 -6.16 -2.72
C GLN A 485 22.34 -6.98 -2.87
N LEU A 486 21.22 -6.28 -3.01
CA LEU A 486 19.95 -6.87 -3.42
C LEU A 486 19.87 -6.88 -4.94
N GLU A 487 19.47 -8.01 -5.51
CA GLU A 487 19.25 -8.15 -6.94
C GLU A 487 17.92 -8.85 -7.19
N PHE A 488 17.02 -8.23 -7.96
CA PHE A 488 15.73 -8.83 -8.34
C PHE A 488 15.22 -8.29 -9.68
N THR A 489 14.50 -9.15 -10.40
CA THR A 489 13.79 -8.74 -11.62
C THR A 489 12.46 -8.11 -11.26
N SER A 490 12.12 -6.99 -11.90
CA SER A 490 10.85 -6.29 -11.69
C SER A 490 10.27 -5.73 -12.99
N ALA A 491 8.98 -5.41 -13.01
CA ALA A 491 8.35 -4.67 -14.10
C ALA A 491 8.65 -3.16 -13.99
N GLY A 492 8.81 -2.52 -15.15
CA GLY A 492 9.08 -1.09 -15.21
C GLY A 492 8.68 -0.46 -16.54
N ILE A 493 8.62 0.86 -16.49
CA ILE A 493 8.57 1.73 -17.67
C ILE A 493 9.88 2.47 -17.79
N TRP A 494 10.30 2.73 -19.03
CA TRP A 494 11.42 3.63 -19.28
C TRP A 494 11.13 4.54 -20.46
N ILE A 495 11.41 5.82 -20.24
CA ILE A 495 11.24 6.88 -21.22
C ILE A 495 12.62 7.16 -21.79
N GLU A 496 12.83 6.76 -23.05
CA GLU A 496 14.02 7.09 -23.81
C GLU A 496 13.83 8.46 -24.43
N ILE A 497 14.79 9.35 -24.23
CA ILE A 497 14.76 10.71 -24.75
C ILE A 497 15.80 10.81 -25.85
N ASP A 498 15.41 11.33 -27.01
CA ASP A 498 16.30 11.46 -28.15
C ASP A 498 17.37 12.54 -27.91
N GLU A 499 18.57 12.30 -28.46
CA GLU A 499 19.75 13.16 -28.30
C GLU A 499 19.49 14.62 -28.76
N GLU A 500 18.52 14.83 -29.67
CA GLU A 500 18.13 16.17 -30.11
C GLU A 500 17.59 17.02 -28.95
N VAL A 501 16.86 16.42 -28.00
CA VAL A 501 16.38 17.11 -26.81
C VAL A 501 17.57 17.55 -25.95
N GLU A 502 18.54 16.66 -25.71
CA GLU A 502 19.75 16.99 -24.97
C GLU A 502 20.50 18.15 -25.63
N ARG A 503 20.66 18.14 -26.96
CA ARG A 503 21.34 19.22 -27.71
C ARG A 503 20.63 20.56 -27.58
N VAL A 504 19.30 20.58 -27.62
CA VAL A 504 18.51 21.81 -27.47
C VAL A 504 18.60 22.36 -26.04
N VAL A 505 18.56 21.47 -25.04
CA VAL A 505 18.43 21.84 -23.63
C VAL A 505 19.77 22.17 -22.97
N SER A 506 20.84 21.45 -23.32
CA SER A 506 22.15 21.57 -22.66
C SER A 506 22.85 22.92 -22.89
N GLY A 507 22.38 23.73 -23.84
CA GLY A 507 22.89 25.09 -24.05
C GLY A 507 22.41 26.12 -23.01
N GLU A 508 21.29 25.86 -22.36
CA GLU A 508 20.62 26.82 -21.45
C GLU A 508 20.37 26.25 -20.05
N PHE A 509 20.32 24.93 -19.89
CA PHE A 509 19.88 24.26 -18.67
C PHE A 509 20.82 23.12 -18.24
N ASP A 510 20.73 22.72 -16.97
CA ASP A 510 21.39 21.52 -16.46
C ASP A 510 20.56 20.28 -16.81
N TYR A 511 20.88 19.65 -17.94
CA TYR A 511 20.14 18.50 -18.47
C TYR A 511 20.08 17.29 -17.51
N PRO A 512 21.18 16.81 -16.91
CA PRO A 512 21.12 15.82 -15.83
C PRO A 512 20.21 16.23 -14.66
N GLY A 513 20.28 17.50 -14.24
CA GLY A 513 19.41 18.06 -13.22
C GLY A 513 17.93 18.04 -13.61
N GLY A 514 17.61 18.27 -14.89
CA GLY A 514 16.24 18.19 -15.41
C GLY A 514 15.68 16.79 -15.48
N LEU A 515 16.49 15.80 -15.89
CA LEU A 515 16.07 14.40 -15.90
C LEU A 515 15.77 13.89 -14.48
N HIS A 516 16.62 14.26 -13.51
CA HIS A 516 16.42 13.91 -12.10
C HIS A 516 15.18 14.61 -11.50
N ALA A 517 14.98 15.89 -11.83
CA ALA A 517 13.77 16.63 -11.46
C ALA A 517 12.49 15.98 -12.01
N LEU A 518 12.54 15.51 -13.27
CA LEU A 518 11.42 14.85 -13.92
C LEU A 518 11.14 13.47 -13.31
N GLU A 519 12.18 12.68 -13.02
CA GLU A 519 12.05 11.39 -12.31
C GLU A 519 11.32 11.55 -10.97
N HIS A 520 11.76 12.49 -10.12
CA HIS A 520 11.10 12.77 -8.84
C HIS A 520 9.62 13.15 -8.99
N LEU A 521 9.32 14.01 -9.97
CA LEU A 521 7.96 14.47 -10.25
C LEU A 521 7.07 13.31 -10.67
N LEU A 522 7.55 12.47 -11.59
CA LEU A 522 6.81 11.31 -12.09
C LEU A 522 6.57 10.29 -10.98
N VAL A 523 7.61 9.84 -10.27
CA VAL A 523 7.46 8.91 -9.13
C VAL A 523 6.54 9.50 -8.05
N GLY A 524 6.60 10.81 -7.83
CA GLY A 524 5.74 11.52 -6.88
C GLY A 524 4.25 11.52 -7.26
N LEU A 525 3.93 11.52 -8.56
CA LEU A 525 2.56 11.54 -9.08
C LEU A 525 1.99 10.15 -9.40
N ALA A 526 2.84 9.14 -9.56
CA ALA A 526 2.43 7.78 -9.93
C ALA A 526 1.31 7.16 -9.05
N PRO A 527 1.23 7.44 -7.73
CA PRO A 527 0.11 7.01 -6.90
C PRO A 527 -1.28 7.40 -7.43
N LEU A 528 -1.44 8.55 -8.11
CA LEU A 528 -2.73 8.97 -8.69
C LEU A 528 -3.13 8.14 -9.91
N VAL A 529 -2.15 7.58 -10.61
CA VAL A 529 -2.38 6.86 -11.85
C VAL A 529 -2.58 5.37 -11.60
N ALA A 530 -1.80 4.80 -10.67
CA ALA A 530 -1.77 3.37 -10.41
C ALA A 530 -2.31 2.95 -9.04
N SER A 531 -2.76 3.89 -8.21
CA SER A 531 -3.40 3.62 -6.90
C SER A 531 -2.56 2.74 -5.98
N CYS A 532 -1.25 2.99 -6.03
CA CYS A 532 -0.18 2.37 -5.26
C CYS A 532 0.35 3.32 -4.18
N ASP A 533 1.09 2.79 -3.21
CA ASP A 533 1.81 3.62 -2.27
C ASP A 533 3.06 4.22 -2.95
N ARG A 534 3.48 5.41 -2.53
CA ARG A 534 4.73 6.02 -3.01
C ARG A 534 5.98 5.16 -2.75
N GLY A 535 5.89 4.18 -1.84
CA GLY A 535 6.96 3.21 -1.59
C GLY A 535 7.03 2.08 -2.61
N ASP A 536 5.99 1.87 -3.40
CA ASP A 536 5.87 0.73 -4.30
C ASP A 536 6.61 0.93 -5.63
N LEU A 537 7.07 2.16 -5.89
CA LEU A 537 7.79 2.53 -7.10
C LEU A 537 9.15 3.14 -6.77
N GLY A 538 10.17 2.69 -7.48
CA GLY A 538 11.47 3.34 -7.58
C GLY A 538 11.58 4.17 -8.87
N GLY A 539 12.59 5.02 -8.93
CA GLY A 539 12.87 5.87 -10.07
C GLY A 539 14.35 6.09 -10.26
N ARG A 540 14.79 6.11 -11.52
CA ARG A 540 16.19 6.38 -11.87
C ARG A 540 16.32 7.14 -13.17
N ALA A 541 17.01 8.26 -13.12
CA ALA A 541 17.38 9.05 -14.30
C ALA A 541 18.84 8.77 -14.72
N TYR A 542 19.03 8.50 -16.00
CA TYR A 542 20.34 8.34 -16.65
C TYR A 542 20.49 9.39 -17.75
N PRO A 543 21.44 10.34 -17.64
CA PRO A 543 21.77 11.25 -18.74
C PRO A 543 22.25 10.50 -19.99
N LEU A 544 22.97 9.39 -19.80
CA LEU A 544 23.35 8.45 -20.84
C LEU A 544 23.23 7.03 -20.30
N TYR A 545 22.27 6.27 -20.81
CA TYR A 545 22.05 4.89 -20.41
C TYR A 545 22.86 3.92 -21.27
N PRO A 546 23.77 3.10 -20.70
CA PRO A 546 24.72 2.32 -21.49
C PRO A 546 24.11 1.33 -22.48
N GLN A 547 22.99 0.67 -22.15
CA GLN A 547 22.41 -0.37 -23.01
C GLN A 547 21.80 0.17 -24.30
N ILE A 548 21.35 1.43 -24.31
CA ILE A 548 20.66 2.04 -25.45
C ILE A 548 21.41 3.24 -26.05
N GLY A 549 22.39 3.80 -25.33
CA GLY A 549 23.17 4.96 -25.79
C GLY A 549 22.38 6.27 -25.83
N LYS A 550 21.31 6.40 -25.05
CA LYS A 550 20.44 7.59 -24.95
C LYS A 550 20.16 7.94 -23.50
N SER A 551 19.67 9.15 -23.25
CA SER A 551 19.13 9.52 -21.94
C SER A 551 17.86 8.72 -21.65
N CYS A 552 17.67 8.34 -20.39
CA CYS A 552 16.57 7.49 -19.99
C CYS A 552 16.07 7.77 -18.58
N ILE A 553 14.75 7.77 -18.39
CA ILE A 553 14.12 7.83 -17.07
C ILE A 553 13.37 6.52 -16.85
N PHE A 554 13.75 5.79 -15.80
CA PHE A 554 13.10 4.57 -15.35
C PHE A 554 12.13 4.85 -14.22
N ILE A 555 10.98 4.17 -14.24
CA ILE A 555 10.06 4.04 -13.12
C ILE A 555 9.69 2.55 -13.05
N PHE A 556 9.96 1.90 -11.93
CA PHE A 556 9.82 0.45 -11.79
C PHE A 556 9.27 0.08 -10.43
N GLU A 557 8.71 -1.12 -10.32
CA GLU A 557 8.15 -1.60 -9.06
C GLU A 557 9.26 -1.95 -8.07
N ALA A 558 9.15 -1.48 -6.83
CA ALA A 558 10.17 -1.68 -5.79
C ALA A 558 10.17 -3.10 -5.19
N PHE A 559 9.61 -4.08 -5.90
CA PHE A 559 9.48 -5.46 -5.46
C PHE A 559 9.77 -6.46 -6.59
N PRO A 560 10.10 -7.73 -6.26
CA PRO A 560 10.32 -8.77 -7.27
C PRO A 560 9.07 -9.16 -8.06
N GLY A 561 9.23 -9.31 -9.38
CA GLY A 561 8.19 -9.75 -10.32
C GLY A 561 7.38 -8.58 -10.90
N ASN A 562 6.16 -8.87 -11.32
CA ASN A 562 5.20 -7.88 -11.80
C ASN A 562 3.96 -7.93 -10.90
N VAL A 563 3.62 -6.82 -10.27
CA VAL A 563 2.39 -6.66 -9.49
C VAL A 563 1.34 -5.82 -10.23
N GLY A 564 1.67 -5.26 -11.40
CA GLY A 564 0.76 -4.61 -12.34
C GLY A 564 0.64 -3.10 -12.16
N ILE A 565 1.51 -2.48 -11.36
CA ILE A 565 1.58 -1.02 -11.15
C ILE A 565 2.21 -0.37 -12.37
N ALA A 566 3.39 -0.85 -12.82
CA ALA A 566 4.09 -0.28 -13.96
C ALA A 566 3.27 -0.37 -15.25
N GLU A 567 2.51 -1.46 -15.41
CA GLU A 567 1.59 -1.66 -16.55
C GLU A 567 0.44 -0.64 -16.57
N VAL A 568 -0.12 -0.30 -15.41
CA VAL A 568 -1.17 0.74 -15.31
C VAL A 568 -0.60 2.11 -15.64
N VAL A 569 0.58 2.45 -15.11
CA VAL A 569 1.28 3.71 -15.45
C VAL A 569 1.54 3.77 -16.95
N TYR A 570 2.04 2.68 -17.54
CA TYR A 570 2.28 2.60 -18.99
C TYR A 570 1.00 2.79 -19.83
N THR A 571 -0.09 2.16 -19.41
CA THR A 571 -1.38 2.24 -20.11
C THR A 571 -1.89 3.68 -20.11
N ARG A 572 -1.76 4.39 -18.98
CA ARG A 572 -2.20 5.78 -18.77
C ARG A 572 -1.08 6.81 -18.92
N VAL A 573 -0.01 6.49 -19.65
CA VAL A 573 1.21 7.32 -19.65
C VAL A 573 1.00 8.74 -20.17
N GLU A 574 0.07 8.94 -21.12
CA GLU A 574 -0.24 10.27 -21.64
C GLU A 574 -0.85 11.18 -20.57
N GLU A 575 -1.87 10.68 -19.86
CA GLU A 575 -2.47 11.36 -18.71
C GLU A 575 -1.42 11.63 -17.63
N PHE A 576 -0.59 10.64 -17.34
CA PHE A 576 0.47 10.73 -16.35
C PHE A 576 1.49 11.85 -16.65
N LEU A 577 1.97 11.93 -17.89
CA LEU A 577 2.87 13.00 -18.33
C LEU A 577 2.17 14.36 -18.31
N GLU A 578 0.88 14.42 -18.61
CA GLU A 578 0.13 15.69 -18.64
C GLU A 578 -0.05 16.24 -17.22
N MET A 579 -0.34 15.37 -16.25
CA MET A 579 -0.37 15.72 -14.83
C MET A 579 0.98 16.28 -14.36
N ALA A 580 2.09 15.66 -14.78
CA ALA A 580 3.43 16.14 -14.48
C ALA A 580 3.66 17.55 -15.06
N PHE A 581 3.33 17.75 -16.33
CA PHE A 581 3.43 19.06 -17.00
C PHE A 581 2.63 20.16 -16.29
N ILE A 582 1.38 19.88 -15.94
CA ILE A 582 0.52 20.84 -15.22
C ILE A 582 1.13 21.20 -13.87
N ARG A 583 1.50 20.20 -13.06
CA ARG A 583 2.04 20.42 -11.70
C ARG A 583 3.32 21.24 -11.69
N ILE A 584 4.28 20.92 -12.56
CA ILE A 584 5.56 21.65 -12.60
C ILE A 584 5.37 23.09 -13.08
N LYS A 585 4.47 23.32 -14.04
CA LYS A 585 4.16 24.64 -14.61
C LYS A 585 3.44 25.54 -13.61
N GLU A 586 2.48 25.03 -12.86
CA GLU A 586 1.69 25.83 -11.90
C GLU A 586 2.43 26.10 -10.58
N CYS A 587 3.46 25.30 -10.28
CA CYS A 587 4.25 25.50 -9.08
C CYS A 587 4.98 26.86 -9.12
N LYS A 588 4.73 27.72 -8.13
CA LYS A 588 5.29 29.09 -8.06
C LYS A 588 6.73 29.17 -7.57
N CYS A 589 7.35 28.04 -7.19
CA CYS A 589 8.74 28.04 -6.75
C CYS A 589 9.70 28.36 -7.92
N ARG A 590 10.86 28.96 -7.61
CA ARG A 590 11.87 29.30 -8.61
C ARG A 590 12.73 28.09 -8.98
N GLU A 591 13.38 27.48 -8.01
CA GLU A 591 14.44 26.48 -8.26
C GLU A 591 13.94 25.03 -8.18
N GLY A 592 12.73 24.82 -7.64
CA GLY A 592 12.20 23.50 -7.28
C GLY A 592 11.84 23.43 -5.80
N CYS A 593 10.77 22.72 -5.47
CA CYS A 593 10.38 22.48 -4.09
C CYS A 593 9.73 21.09 -3.93
N LEU A 594 9.39 20.70 -2.70
CA LEU A 594 8.70 19.44 -2.39
C LEU A 594 7.33 19.30 -3.06
N SER A 595 6.76 20.41 -3.55
CA SER A 595 5.48 20.47 -4.26
C SER A 595 5.60 20.26 -5.77
N CYS A 596 6.82 20.09 -6.30
CA CYS A 596 7.04 19.75 -7.71
C CYS A 596 8.15 18.72 -7.92
N VAL A 597 9.42 19.07 -7.72
CA VAL A 597 10.57 18.27 -8.21
C VAL A 597 11.49 17.74 -7.11
N LEU A 598 11.27 18.10 -5.84
CA LEU A 598 12.08 17.57 -4.74
C LEU A 598 11.42 16.34 -4.12
N SER A 599 12.25 15.35 -3.79
CA SER A 599 11.86 14.14 -3.10
C SER A 599 12.49 14.10 -1.69
N PRO A 600 11.71 13.82 -0.63
CA PRO A 600 12.25 13.61 0.71
C PRO A 600 13.04 12.30 0.82
N LYS A 601 12.90 11.40 -0.16
CA LYS A 601 13.61 10.11 -0.22
C LYS A 601 14.90 10.16 -1.06
N CYS A 602 15.22 11.31 -1.67
CA CYS A 602 16.38 11.41 -2.55
C CYS A 602 17.70 11.17 -1.79
N GLY A 603 18.46 10.15 -2.20
CA GLY A 603 19.76 9.82 -1.61
C GLY A 603 20.85 10.85 -1.90
N SER A 604 20.76 11.56 -3.03
CA SER A 604 21.72 12.58 -3.50
C SER A 604 21.42 13.99 -2.99
N ASN A 605 20.62 14.13 -1.91
CA ASN A 605 20.22 15.43 -1.34
C ASN A 605 19.52 16.35 -2.36
N ASN A 606 18.79 15.77 -3.31
CA ASN A 606 18.14 16.49 -4.41
C ASN A 606 19.13 17.32 -5.25
N GLN A 607 20.32 16.78 -5.53
CA GLN A 607 21.29 17.38 -6.45
C GLN A 607 21.87 16.34 -7.42
N PRO A 608 22.13 16.71 -8.70
CA PRO A 608 21.74 17.97 -9.36
C PRO A 608 20.21 18.11 -9.51
N MET A 609 19.70 19.33 -9.75
CA MET A 609 18.26 19.60 -9.84
C MET A 609 17.97 20.85 -10.67
N ASP A 610 17.19 20.71 -11.74
CA ASP A 610 16.77 21.84 -12.58
C ASP A 610 15.30 21.72 -12.98
N LYS A 611 14.44 22.50 -12.30
CA LYS A 611 13.00 22.56 -12.57
C LYS A 611 12.69 23.07 -13.98
N HIS A 612 13.41 24.08 -14.44
CA HIS A 612 13.11 24.72 -15.72
C HIS A 612 13.47 23.78 -16.88
N CYS A 613 14.59 23.07 -16.74
CA CYS A 613 14.96 21.98 -17.63
C CYS A 613 13.87 20.91 -17.71
N ALA A 614 13.37 20.42 -16.57
CA ALA A 614 12.33 19.39 -16.55
C ALA A 614 11.02 19.85 -17.20
N LEU A 615 10.62 21.10 -16.96
CA LEU A 615 9.44 21.69 -17.61
C LEU A 615 9.64 21.79 -19.12
N PHE A 616 10.82 22.20 -19.58
CA PHE A 616 11.12 22.32 -21.00
C PHE A 616 11.15 20.94 -21.68
N ILE A 617 11.77 19.94 -21.05
CA ILE A 617 11.71 18.55 -21.52
C ILE A 617 10.26 18.12 -21.69
N LEU A 618 9.41 18.28 -20.65
CA LEU A 618 7.98 17.96 -20.72
C LEU A 618 7.24 18.71 -21.82
N ASP A 619 7.53 19.99 -22.03
CA ASP A 619 6.88 20.80 -23.07
C ASP A 619 7.22 20.31 -24.50
N LEU A 620 8.46 19.86 -24.70
CA LEU A 620 8.87 19.16 -25.92
C LEU A 620 8.15 17.82 -26.09
N LEU A 621 7.91 17.06 -25.00
CA LEU A 621 7.19 15.78 -25.08
C LEU A 621 5.72 15.96 -25.54
N PHE A 622 5.12 17.13 -25.30
CA PHE A 622 3.74 17.45 -25.68
C PHE A 622 3.60 18.17 -27.04
N GLU A 623 4.69 18.38 -27.77
CA GLU A 623 4.71 19.13 -29.05
C GLU A 623 4.10 20.55 -28.96
N ARG A 624 3.95 21.11 -27.74
CA ARG A 624 3.22 22.37 -27.51
C ARG A 624 4.02 23.61 -27.93
N GLN A 625 5.34 23.52 -28.03
CA GLN A 625 6.23 24.62 -28.44
C GLN A 625 6.73 24.57 -29.89
N LEU A 626 6.53 23.47 -30.63
CA LEU A 626 7.04 23.37 -32.02
C LEU A 626 6.11 23.97 -33.08
N ARG A 627 4.95 24.52 -32.70
CA ARG A 627 4.12 25.35 -33.60
C ARG A 627 4.58 26.81 -33.74
N LEU A 628 5.73 27.18 -33.18
CA LEU A 628 6.30 28.53 -33.23
C LEU A 628 7.71 28.60 -33.84
N ARG A 629 8.04 27.72 -34.78
CA ARG A 629 9.13 27.95 -35.74
C ARG A 629 8.65 27.84 -37.17
#